data_AF-A0A7J7HC68-F1
#
_entry.id   AF-A0A7J7HC68-F1
#
_cell.length_a   1.000
_cell.length_b   1.000
_cell.length_c   1.000
_cell.angle_alpha   90.00
_cell.angle_beta   90.00
_cell.angle_gamma   90.00
#
_symmetry.space_group_name_H-M   'P 1'
#
loop_
_entity.id
_entity.type
_entity.pdbx_description
1 polymer ?
#
loop_
_entity_poly.entity_id
_entity_poly.type
_entity_poly.pdbx_seq_one_letter_code
_entity_poly.pdbx_strand_id
1 'polypeptide(L)' 'MDNHKEKEAIAELSRAIAFKADLNLLHLRAAFHEHIGDVMGALRDYRVAVSVDPSHEMLELHSSREP' A
#
# COMPACT_ATOMS: atom_id res chain seq x y z
N MET A 1 -8.07 9.44 20.97
CA MET A 1 -8.07 10.13 19.67
C MET A 1 -8.72 9.17 18.70
N ASP A 2 -9.92 9.48 18.24
CA ASP A 2 -10.75 8.59 17.45
C ASP A 2 -10.28 8.64 15.99
N ASN A 3 -9.62 7.58 15.52
CA ASN A 3 -9.14 7.46 14.13
C ASN A 3 -10.27 7.11 13.15
N HIS A 4 -11.47 7.64 13.40
CA HIS A 4 -12.67 7.37 12.61
C HIS A 4 -12.50 7.87 11.18
N LYS A 5 -11.94 9.07 11.02
CA LYS A 5 -11.72 9.70 9.72
C LYS A 5 -10.71 8.93 8.88
N GLU A 6 -9.67 8.38 9.50
CA GLU A 6 -8.66 7.58 8.83
C GLU A 6 -9.23 6.25 8.34
N LYS A 7 -10.12 5.61 9.12
CA LYS A 7 -10.83 4.41 8.67
C LYS A 7 -11.76 4.69 7.49
N GLU A 8 -12.47 5.81 7.50
CA GLU A 8 -13.29 6.24 6.37
C GLU A 8 -12.42 6.54 5.14
N ALA A 9 -11.31 7.24 5.30
CA ALA A 9 -10.35 7.52 4.23
C ALA A 9 -9.80 6.22 3.61
N ILE A 10 -9.41 5.24 4.43
CA ILE A 10 -8.98 3.92 3.96
C ILE A 10 -10.08 3.24 3.13
N ALA A 11 -11.35 3.34 3.54
CA ALA A 11 -12.47 2.77 2.81
C ALA A 11 -12.74 3.48 1.47
N GLU A 12 -12.62 4.80 1.42
CA GLU A 12 -12.69 5.59 0.16
C GLU A 12 -11.55 5.22 -0.79
N LEU A 13 -10.32 5.17 -0.29
CA LEU A 13 -9.13 4.80 -1.06
C LEU A 13 -9.24 3.37 -1.59
N SER A 14 -9.80 2.45 -0.80
CA SER A 14 -10.03 1.08 -1.24
C SER A 14 -11.00 0.99 -2.42
N ARG A 15 -12.05 1.82 -2.43
CA ARG A 15 -12.97 1.93 -3.57
C ARG A 15 -12.28 2.56 -4.79
N ALA A 16 -11.45 3.59 -4.58
CA ALA A 16 -10.70 4.23 -5.65
C ALA A 16 -9.68 3.26 -6.29
N ILE A 17 -8.92 2.51 -5.49
CA ILE A 17 -7.95 1.50 -5.95
C ILE A 17 -8.66 0.38 -6.72
N ALA A 18 -9.87 -0.02 -6.29
CA ALA A 18 -10.67 -1.01 -7.01
C ALA A 18 -11.11 -0.53 -8.40
N PHE A 19 -11.27 0.78 -8.60
CA PHE A 19 -11.58 1.36 -9.90
C PHE A 19 -10.32 1.57 -10.75
N LYS A 20 -9.25 2.10 -10.15
CA LYS A 20 -7.95 2.27 -10.79
C LYS A 20 -6.85 2.11 -9.74
N ALA A 21 -6.10 1.02 -9.85
CA ALA A 21 -4.90 0.83 -9.05
C ALA A 21 -3.84 1.86 -9.48
N ASP A 22 -3.44 2.72 -8.55
CA ASP A 22 -2.44 3.77 -8.77
C ASP A 22 -1.47 3.74 -7.59
N LEU A 23 -0.17 3.86 -7.88
CA LEU A 23 0.89 3.84 -6.88
C LEU A 23 0.65 4.89 -5.78
N ASN A 24 0.18 6.08 -6.17
CA ASN A 24 -0.07 7.17 -5.23
C ASN A 24 -1.21 6.85 -4.26
N LEU A 25 -2.27 6.19 -4.74
CA LEU A 25 -3.40 5.79 -3.90
C LEU A 25 -3.01 4.71 -2.90
N LEU A 26 -2.17 3.75 -3.32
CA LEU A 26 -1.64 2.71 -2.45
C LEU A 26 -0.74 3.28 -1.36
N HIS A 27 0.18 4.19 -1.69
CA HIS A 27 0.99 4.90 -0.70
C HIS A 27 0.16 5.72 0.28
N LEU A 28 -0.86 6.42 -0.21
CA LEU A 28 -1.73 7.23 0.64
C LEU A 28 -2.53 6.34 1.60
N ARG A 29 -3.04 5.19 1.13
CA ARG A 29 -3.76 4.23 1.99
C ARG A 29 -2.82 3.62 3.03
N ALA A 30 -1.59 3.28 2.66
CA ALA A 30 -0.57 2.78 3.59
C ALA A 30 -0.28 3.78 4.73
N ALA A 31 -0.13 5.07 4.41
CA ALA A 31 0.12 6.10 5.43
C ALA A 31 -1.03 6.21 6.45
N PHE A 32 -2.29 6.08 6.00
CA PHE A 32 -3.43 6.02 6.93
C PHE A 32 -3.42 4.75 7.78
N HIS A 33 -3.06 3.60 7.19
CA HIS A 33 -2.89 2.35 7.93
C HIS A 33 -1.82 2.49 9.03
N GLU A 34 -0.69 3.12 8.76
CA GLU A 34 0.34 3.42 9.77
C GLU A 34 -0.19 4.35 10.87
N HIS A 35 -0.94 5.39 10.50
CA HIS A 35 -1.51 6.34 11.46
C HIS A 35 -2.51 5.68 12.43
N ILE A 36 -3.21 4.63 11.98
CA ILE A 36 -4.10 3.83 12.82
C ILE A 36 -3.41 2.64 13.51
N GLY A 37 -2.12 2.45 13.30
CA GLY A 37 -1.34 1.33 13.83
C GLY A 37 -1.56 -0.01 13.12
N ASP A 38 -2.24 -0.02 11.96
CA ASP A 38 -2.43 -1.21 11.13
C ASP A 38 -1.26 -1.40 10.16
N VAL A 39 -0.10 -1.76 10.71
CA VAL A 39 1.12 -2.03 9.94
C VAL A 39 0.91 -3.13 8.89
N MET A 40 0.02 -4.09 9.18
CA MET A 40 -0.30 -5.18 8.24
C MET A 40 -1.06 -4.67 7.01
N GLY A 41 -1.93 -3.67 7.17
CA GLY A 41 -2.57 -2.96 6.06
C GLY A 41 -1.56 -2.24 5.18
N ALA A 42 -0.66 -1.47 5.80
CA ALA A 42 0.38 -0.73 5.07
C ALA A 42 1.30 -1.66 4.26
N LEU A 43 1.78 -2.76 4.85
CA LEU A 43 2.63 -3.74 4.15
C LEU A 43 1.94 -4.40 2.95
N ARG A 44 0.62 -4.64 3.04
CA ARG A 44 -0.13 -5.15 1.89
C ARG A 44 -0.17 -4.14 0.77
N ASP A 45 -0.34 -2.86 1.08
CA ASP A 45 -0.40 -1.79 0.10
C ASP A 45 0.93 -1.58 -0.61
N TYR A 46 2.04 -1.60 0.14
CA TYR A 46 3.39 -1.57 -0.45
C TYR A 46 3.64 -2.75 -1.38
N ARG A 47 3.26 -3.97 -0.99
CA ARG A 47 3.43 -5.15 -1.85
C ARG A 47 2.62 -5.07 -3.15
N VAL A 48 1.44 -4.46 -3.11
CA VAL A 48 0.63 -4.23 -4.32
C VAL A 48 1.25 -3.13 -5.17
N ALA A 49 1.73 -2.04 -4.56
CA ALA A 49 2.40 -0.94 -5.25
C ALA A 49 3.59 -1.42 -6.09
N VAL A 50 4.41 -2.28 -5.49
CA VAL A 50 5.51 -3.02 -6.12
C VAL A 50 5.06 -3.85 -7.32
N SER A 51 3.92 -4.54 -7.19
CA SER A 51 3.40 -5.39 -8.25
C SER A 51 2.80 -4.60 -9.41
N VAL A 52 2.27 -3.40 -9.14
CA VAL A 52 1.70 -2.50 -10.16
C VAL A 52 2.80 -1.86 -10.99
N ASP A 53 3.95 -1.53 -10.39
CA ASP A 53 5.12 -1.02 -11.09
C ASP A 53 6.36 -1.87 -10.75
N PRO A 54 6.52 -3.04 -11.41
CA PRO A 54 7.67 -3.92 -11.16
C PRO A 54 9.00 -3.26 -11.54
N SER A 55 8.97 -2.17 -12.32
CA SER A 55 10.15 -1.39 -12.70
C SER A 55 10.85 -0.72 -11.51
N HIS A 56 10.16 -0.49 -10.39
CA HIS A 56 10.76 0.17 -9.21
C HIS A 56 11.36 -0.81 -8.19
N GLU A 57 10.83 -2.03 -8.04
CA GLU A 57 11.31 -3.00 -7.02
C GLU A 57 12.05 -4.23 -7.59
N MET A 58 12.01 -4.47 -8.91
CA MET A 58 12.73 -5.62 -9.50
C MET A 58 14.26 -5.55 -9.31
N LEU A 59 14.81 -4.44 -8.82
CA LEU A 59 16.24 -4.33 -8.51
C LEU A 59 16.65 -4.86 -7.12
N GLU A 60 15.74 -5.00 -6.15
CA GLU A 60 16.15 -5.30 -4.75
C GLU A 60 15.98 -6.78 -4.34
N LEU A 61 15.19 -7.59 -5.07
CA LEU A 61 14.88 -8.98 -4.67
C LEU A 61 15.45 -10.07 -5.61
N HIS A 62 16.03 -9.70 -6.75
CA HIS A 62 16.73 -10.64 -7.64
C HIS A 62 18.21 -10.88 -7.27
N SER A 63 18.66 -10.40 -6.11
CA SER A 63 20.03 -10.61 -5.59
C SER A 63 20.14 -11.66 -4.49
N SER A 64 19.05 -12.33 -4.09
CA SER A 64 19.07 -13.29 -2.95
C SER A 64 18.43 -14.65 -3.23
N ARG A 65 18.34 -15.08 -4.50
CA ARG A 65 17.92 -16.46 -4.80
C ARG A 65 18.80 -17.12 -5.84
N GLU A 66 20.06 -17.32 -5.46
CA GLU A 66 20.88 -18.43 -5.94
C GLU A 66 20.90 -19.47 -4.82
N PRO A 67 20.59 -20.74 -5.12
CA PRO A 67 21.64 -21.67 -5.51
C PRO A 67 21.31 -22.56 -6.72
#